data_AF-A0A101XLJ1-F1
#
_entry.id   AF-A0A101XLJ1-F1
#
_cell.length_a   1.000
_cell.length_b   1.000
_cell.length_c   1.000
_cell.angle_alpha   90.00
_cell.angle_beta   90.00
_cell.angle_gamma   90.00
#
_symmetry.space_group_name_H-M   'P 1'
#
loop_
_entity.id
_entity.type
_entity.pdbx_description
1 polymer ?
#
loop_
_entity_poly.entity_id
_entity_poly.type
_entity_poly.pdbx_seq_one_letter_code
_entity_poly.pdbx_strand_id
1 'polypeptide(L)'
;MGGEPMVLVPSTPIAGLGGIKIIGKPLATYGQGATGLLLASPGSRAVAACREVISSDLETSLRNCLVRELSLARGVTVTEGEVIGVRVEGARLIDLYGNSAIRAVLGSVVASIVASITAEVLNRPIAIQDEARDRGALLVRLRVLGNA
;
A
#
# COMPACT_ATOMS: atom_id res chain seq x y z
N MET A 1 -15.94 5.68 -10.96
CA MET A 1 -14.74 6.47 -11.34
C MET A 1 -13.52 5.68 -10.89
N GLY A 2 -12.97 4.82 -11.75
CA GLY A 2 -11.88 3.90 -11.40
C GLY A 2 -10.55 4.38 -11.98
N GLY A 3 -9.80 5.16 -11.20
CA GLY A 3 -8.39 5.41 -11.49
C GLY A 3 -7.53 4.23 -11.00
N GLU A 4 -6.34 4.04 -11.56
CA GLU A 4 -5.34 3.16 -10.94
C GLU A 4 -4.99 3.69 -9.55
N PRO A 5 -4.83 2.84 -8.52
CA PRO A 5 -4.39 3.31 -7.21
C PRO A 5 -3.03 3.98 -7.33
N MET A 6 -2.88 5.16 -6.75
CA MET A 6 -1.66 5.98 -6.84
C MET A 6 -1.07 6.16 -5.45
N VAL A 7 0.24 6.36 -5.38
CA VAL A 7 0.92 6.68 -4.13
C VAL A 7 1.20 8.16 -4.05
N LEU A 8 0.85 8.76 -2.91
CA LEU A 8 1.23 10.13 -2.56
C LEU A 8 2.61 10.12 -1.89
N VAL A 9 3.61 10.69 -2.54
CA VAL A 9 4.89 11.05 -1.95
C VAL A 9 4.78 12.49 -1.43
N PRO A 10 4.68 12.68 -0.11
CA PRO A 10 4.42 14.01 0.44
C PRO A 10 5.71 14.83 0.48
N SER A 11 5.62 16.14 0.22
CA SER A 11 6.77 17.05 0.41
C SER A 11 7.09 17.31 1.88
N THR A 12 6.12 17.09 2.78
CA THR A 12 6.26 17.25 4.23
C THR A 12 5.64 16.07 4.97
N PRO A 13 6.11 15.70 6.18
CA PRO A 13 5.52 14.61 6.94
C PRO A 13 4.01 14.80 7.17
N ILE A 14 3.23 13.75 6.92
CA ILE A 14 1.77 13.79 7.07
C ILE A 14 1.41 13.65 8.55
N ALA A 15 1.05 14.76 9.21
CA ALA A 15 0.50 14.75 10.56
C ALA A 15 -0.98 14.33 10.59
N GLY A 16 -1.72 14.57 9.49
CA GLY A 16 -3.10 14.14 9.30
C GLY A 16 -3.58 14.42 7.87
N LEU A 17 -4.31 13.49 7.27
CA LEU A 17 -4.96 13.72 5.98
C LEU A 17 -6.30 14.43 6.20
N GLY A 18 -6.33 15.74 6.02
CA GLY A 18 -7.57 16.54 5.91
C GLY A 18 -8.29 16.38 4.56
N GLY A 19 -7.91 15.38 3.77
CA GLY A 19 -8.33 15.17 2.38
C GLY A 19 -7.13 15.20 1.41
N ILE A 20 -7.28 14.52 0.27
CA ILE A 20 -6.33 14.57 -0.86
C ILE A 20 -7.08 15.13 -2.06
N LYS A 21 -6.57 16.21 -2.66
CA LYS A 21 -7.12 16.82 -3.88
C LYS A 21 -6.11 16.71 -5.01
N ILE A 22 -6.54 16.10 -6.12
CA ILE A 22 -5.72 16.01 -7.33
C ILE A 22 -5.81 17.34 -8.08
N ILE A 23 -4.68 18.01 -8.28
CA ILE A 23 -4.61 19.30 -8.99
C ILE A 23 -4.34 19.06 -10.48
N GLY A 24 -3.50 18.07 -10.80
CA GLY A 24 -3.18 17.61 -12.15
C GLY A 24 -2.00 16.64 -12.08
N LYS A 25 -1.90 15.61 -12.92
CA LYS A 25 -0.82 14.61 -12.78
C LYS A 25 0.55 15.22 -13.11
N PRO A 26 1.59 15.06 -12.26
CA PRO A 26 1.67 14.22 -11.06
C PRO A 26 1.49 14.97 -9.71
N LEU A 27 0.87 16.13 -9.65
CA LEU A 27 0.70 16.96 -8.45
C LEU A 27 -0.65 16.75 -7.73
N ALA A 28 -0.58 16.68 -6.41
CA ALA A 28 -1.74 16.71 -5.51
C ALA A 28 -1.50 17.63 -4.31
N THR A 29 -2.59 18.11 -3.71
CA THR A 29 -2.58 18.71 -2.39
C THR A 29 -3.17 17.78 -1.35
N TYR A 30 -2.70 17.88 -0.11
CA TYR A 30 -3.20 17.13 1.03
C TYR A 30 -3.19 17.96 2.31
N GLY A 31 -4.00 17.56 3.29
CA GLY A 31 -4.07 18.23 4.59
C GLY A 31 -4.45 19.70 4.45
N GLN A 32 -3.73 20.58 5.15
CA GLN A 32 -3.96 22.04 5.11
C GLN A 32 -3.27 22.72 3.91
N GLY A 33 -3.36 22.11 2.72
CA GLY A 33 -2.83 22.69 1.48
C GLY A 33 -1.36 22.38 1.17
N ALA A 34 -0.76 21.39 1.85
CA ALA A 34 0.57 20.90 1.50
C ALA A 34 0.54 20.20 0.13
N THR A 35 1.65 20.25 -0.62
CA THR A 35 1.75 19.64 -1.96
C THR A 35 2.55 18.34 -1.94
N GLY A 36 2.23 17.42 -2.85
CA GLY A 36 2.94 16.15 -3.00
C GLY A 36 2.84 15.61 -4.41
N LEU A 37 3.59 14.54 -4.66
CA LEU A 37 3.61 13.86 -5.95
C LEU A 37 2.74 12.60 -5.90
N LEU A 38 1.88 12.42 -6.90
CA LEU A 38 1.15 11.19 -7.17
C LEU A 38 1.91 10.37 -8.20
N LEU A 39 2.37 9.19 -7.77
CA LEU A 39 3.16 8.29 -8.58
C LEU A 39 2.48 6.93 -8.72
N ALA A 40 2.64 6.30 -9.88
CA ALA A 40 2.37 4.88 -10.01
C ALA A 40 3.47 4.09 -9.28
N SER A 41 3.07 3.07 -8.53
CA SER A 41 3.95 2.21 -7.75
C SER A 41 3.85 0.75 -8.22
N PRO A 42 4.74 -0.15 -7.77
CA PRO A 42 4.55 -1.59 -7.95
C PRO A 42 3.17 -2.06 -7.47
N GLY A 43 2.68 -1.50 -6.35
CA GLY A 43 1.34 -1.78 -5.86
C GLY A 43 0.22 -1.32 -6.79
N SER A 44 0.38 -0.18 -7.46
CA SER A 44 -0.56 0.30 -8.49
C SER A 44 -0.72 -0.72 -9.61
N ARG A 45 0.40 -1.29 -10.06
CA ARG A 45 0.42 -2.31 -11.12
C ARG A 45 -0.14 -3.64 -10.64
N ALA A 46 0.14 -4.03 -9.40
CA ALA A 46 -0.41 -5.25 -8.82
C ALA A 46 -1.94 -5.18 -8.68
N VAL A 47 -2.51 -4.04 -8.27
CA VAL A 47 -3.97 -3.89 -8.24
C VAL A 47 -4.58 -4.01 -9.63
N ALA A 48 -3.96 -3.42 -10.64
CA ALA A 48 -4.44 -3.57 -12.02
C ALA A 48 -4.39 -5.04 -12.49
N ALA A 49 -3.33 -5.77 -12.15
CA ALA A 49 -3.18 -7.19 -12.48
C ALA A 49 -4.15 -8.11 -11.71
N CYS A 50 -4.44 -7.79 -10.46
CA CYS A 50 -5.27 -8.59 -9.57
C CYS A 50 -6.73 -8.12 -9.48
N ARG A 51 -7.16 -7.18 -10.34
CA ARG A 51 -8.47 -6.52 -10.22
C ARG A 51 -9.65 -7.49 -10.15
N GLU A 52 -9.59 -8.59 -10.88
CA GLU A 52 -10.68 -9.59 -10.93
C GLU A 52 -10.75 -10.48 -9.68
N VAL A 53 -9.66 -10.54 -8.90
CA VAL A 53 -9.56 -11.41 -7.71
C VAL A 53 -9.62 -10.64 -6.39
N ILE A 54 -9.74 -9.31 -6.44
CA ILE A 54 -9.96 -8.45 -5.29
C ILE A 54 -11.45 -8.51 -4.90
N SER A 55 -11.71 -8.83 -3.64
CA SER A 55 -13.04 -8.91 -3.04
C SER A 55 -13.15 -7.94 -1.85
N SER A 56 -14.28 -7.95 -1.14
CA SER A 56 -14.45 -7.17 0.09
C SER A 56 -13.62 -7.69 1.27
N ASP A 57 -13.10 -8.91 1.19
CA ASP A 57 -12.30 -9.53 2.26
C ASP A 57 -10.80 -9.29 2.01
N LEU A 58 -10.15 -8.62 2.95
CA LEU A 58 -8.77 -8.18 2.78
C LEU A 58 -7.78 -9.35 2.73
N GLU A 59 -7.93 -10.32 3.63
CA GLU A 59 -7.04 -11.48 3.67
C GLU A 59 -7.16 -12.31 2.38
N THR A 60 -8.38 -12.59 1.94
CA THR A 60 -8.66 -13.32 0.69
C THR A 60 -8.10 -12.58 -0.51
N SER A 61 -8.30 -11.26 -0.59
CA SER A 61 -7.80 -10.44 -1.70
C SER A 61 -6.27 -10.45 -1.77
N LEU A 62 -5.60 -10.26 -0.64
CA LEU A 62 -4.14 -10.32 -0.57
C LEU A 62 -3.62 -11.71 -0.89
N ARG A 63 -4.27 -12.76 -0.39
CA ARG A 63 -3.89 -14.15 -0.67
C ARG A 63 -4.03 -14.48 -2.15
N ASN A 64 -5.16 -14.13 -2.78
CA ASN A 64 -5.37 -14.37 -4.20
C ASN A 64 -4.32 -13.62 -5.03
N CYS A 65 -4.08 -12.35 -4.74
CA CYS A 65 -3.13 -11.57 -5.52
C CYS A 65 -1.66 -11.99 -5.27
N LEU A 66 -1.19 -12.02 -4.02
CA LEU A 66 0.22 -12.26 -3.72
C LEU A 66 0.65 -13.71 -3.89
N VAL A 67 -0.23 -14.67 -3.60
CA VAL A 67 0.10 -16.10 -3.67
C VAL A 67 -0.27 -16.67 -5.03
N ARG A 68 -1.49 -16.42 -5.54
CA ARG A 68 -1.98 -17.06 -6.77
C ARG A 68 -1.53 -16.31 -8.02
N GLU A 69 -1.92 -15.05 -8.16
CA GLU A 69 -1.67 -14.28 -9.39
C GLU A 69 -0.20 -13.92 -9.57
N LEU A 70 0.44 -13.41 -8.52
CA LEU A 70 1.81 -12.87 -8.60
C LEU A 70 2.89 -13.86 -8.16
N SER A 71 2.54 -14.94 -7.47
CA SER A 71 3.50 -15.94 -6.94
C SER A 71 4.67 -15.33 -6.14
N LEU A 72 4.38 -14.24 -5.41
CA LEU A 72 5.34 -13.47 -4.62
C LEU A 72 5.42 -13.92 -3.15
N ALA A 73 4.46 -14.71 -2.68
CA ALA A 73 4.38 -15.20 -1.31
C ALA A 73 3.87 -16.65 -1.25
N ARG A 74 4.03 -17.30 -0.09
CA ARG A 74 3.49 -18.63 0.19
C ARG A 74 2.21 -18.58 1.03
N GLY A 75 2.06 -17.53 1.83
CA GLY A 75 0.91 -17.35 2.73
C GLY A 75 0.73 -15.89 3.09
N VAL A 76 -0.50 -15.53 3.46
CA VAL A 76 -0.86 -14.22 3.98
C VAL A 76 -1.79 -14.43 5.17
N THR A 77 -1.58 -13.66 6.23
CA THR A 77 -2.50 -13.56 7.37
C THR A 77 -2.68 -12.08 7.70
N VAL A 78 -3.93 -11.69 7.91
CA VAL A 78 -4.30 -10.32 8.27
C VAL A 78 -4.78 -10.28 9.71
N THR A 79 -4.39 -9.25 10.44
CA THR A 79 -4.89 -8.94 11.77
C THR A 79 -5.48 -7.54 11.71
N GLU A 80 -6.80 -7.46 11.78
CA GLU A 80 -7.53 -6.19 11.78
C GLU A 80 -7.57 -5.58 13.18
N GLY A 81 -7.45 -4.25 13.24
CA GLY A 81 -7.42 -3.46 14.47
C GLY A 81 -7.25 -1.98 14.14
N GLU A 82 -6.83 -1.16 15.11
CA GLU A 82 -6.49 0.26 14.84
C GLU A 82 -5.36 0.39 13.83
N VAL A 83 -4.43 -0.57 13.85
CA VAL A 83 -3.38 -0.77 12.86
C VAL A 83 -3.62 -2.13 12.23
N ILE A 84 -3.68 -2.18 10.91
CA ILE A 84 -3.86 -3.42 10.17
C ILE A 84 -2.48 -4.08 10.05
N GLY A 85 -2.32 -5.24 10.66
CA GLY A 85 -1.12 -6.06 10.56
C GLY A 85 -1.26 -7.06 9.42
N VAL A 86 -0.32 -7.07 8.47
CA VAL A 86 -0.28 -8.07 7.39
C VAL A 86 1.01 -8.86 7.52
N ARG A 87 0.89 -10.16 7.75
CA ARG A 87 2.01 -11.11 7.73
C ARG A 87 2.03 -11.82 6.38
N VAL A 88 3.12 -11.66 5.64
CA VAL A 88 3.35 -12.30 4.34
C VAL A 88 4.46 -13.33 4.48
N GLU A 89 4.09 -14.61 4.38
CA GLU A 89 5.02 -15.72 4.56
C GLU A 89 5.76 -16.05 3.28
N GLY A 90 7.08 -16.29 3.37
CA GLY A 90 7.90 -16.66 2.22
C GLY A 90 7.91 -15.58 1.13
N ALA A 91 7.78 -14.31 1.51
CA ALA A 91 7.77 -13.19 0.60
C ALA A 91 9.08 -13.13 -0.21
N ARG A 92 8.96 -13.01 -1.54
CA ARG A 92 10.10 -12.72 -2.40
C ARG A 92 10.53 -11.28 -2.17
N LEU A 93 11.72 -11.14 -1.59
CA LEU A 93 12.26 -9.84 -1.23
C LEU A 93 12.87 -9.19 -2.46
N ILE A 94 12.18 -8.20 -2.99
CA ILE A 94 12.66 -7.36 -4.09
C ILE A 94 12.89 -5.96 -3.51
N ASP A 95 14.16 -5.60 -3.31
CA ASP A 95 14.55 -4.25 -2.90
C ASP A 95 14.91 -3.43 -4.15
N LEU A 96 13.92 -2.69 -4.67
CA LEU A 96 14.11 -1.80 -5.83
C LEU A 96 14.64 -0.42 -5.44
N TYR A 97 14.57 -0.05 -4.16
CA TYR A 97 14.66 1.35 -3.74
C TYR A 97 15.81 1.63 -2.77
N GLY A 98 16.52 0.61 -2.27
CA GLY A 98 17.73 0.77 -1.46
C GLY A 98 17.49 1.70 -0.26
N ASN A 99 18.30 2.75 -0.09
CA ASN A 99 18.09 3.77 0.96
C ASN A 99 17.46 5.07 0.43
N SER A 100 16.73 5.01 -0.69
CA SER A 100 16.11 6.21 -1.26
C SER A 100 14.94 6.73 -0.40
N ALA A 101 14.67 8.03 -0.51
CA ALA A 101 13.52 8.67 0.13
C ALA A 101 12.17 8.04 -0.29
N ILE A 102 12.12 7.43 -1.47
CA ILE A 102 10.94 6.72 -1.98
C ILE A 102 10.65 5.46 -1.16
N ARG A 103 11.69 4.74 -0.69
CA ARG A 103 11.51 3.58 0.18
C ARG A 103 10.82 3.94 1.49
N ALA A 104 11.08 5.13 2.04
CA ALA A 104 10.43 5.59 3.26
C ALA A 104 8.90 5.74 3.10
N VAL A 105 8.41 5.88 1.87
CA VAL A 105 6.97 5.99 1.56
C VAL A 105 6.38 4.66 1.08
N LEU A 106 7.09 3.95 0.20
CA LEU A 106 6.59 2.73 -0.45
C LEU A 106 6.92 1.43 0.28
N GLY A 107 7.91 1.46 1.18
CA GLY A 107 8.53 0.25 1.70
C GLY A 107 9.15 -0.60 0.59
N SER A 108 9.25 -1.90 0.84
CA SER A 108 9.57 -2.92 -0.15
C SER A 108 8.49 -3.06 -1.22
N VAL A 109 8.80 -3.73 -2.34
CA VAL A 109 7.81 -4.02 -3.40
C VAL A 109 6.58 -4.72 -2.83
N VAL A 110 6.77 -5.72 -1.96
CA VAL A 110 5.66 -6.45 -1.35
C VAL A 110 4.85 -5.55 -0.42
N ALA A 111 5.48 -4.70 0.38
CA ALA A 111 4.77 -3.73 1.23
C ALA A 111 3.94 -2.74 0.40
N SER A 112 4.49 -2.22 -0.72
CA SER A 112 3.76 -1.36 -1.65
C SER A 112 2.53 -2.04 -2.25
N ILE A 113 2.64 -3.32 -2.62
CA ILE A 113 1.52 -4.13 -3.12
C ILE A 113 0.46 -4.34 -2.05
N VAL A 114 0.87 -4.76 -0.85
CA VAL A 114 -0.01 -4.95 0.29
C VAL A 114 -0.80 -3.67 0.59
N ALA A 115 -0.11 -2.52 0.64
CA ALA A 115 -0.75 -1.23 0.90
C ALA A 115 -1.76 -0.84 -0.18
N SER A 116 -1.44 -1.05 -1.46
CA SER A 116 -2.31 -0.69 -2.57
C SER A 116 -3.55 -1.56 -2.67
N ILE A 117 -3.42 -2.88 -2.46
CA ILE A 117 -4.58 -3.79 -2.40
C ILE A 117 -5.43 -3.45 -1.19
N THR A 118 -4.82 -3.17 -0.04
CA THR A 118 -5.57 -2.76 1.17
C THR A 118 -6.35 -1.47 0.92
N ALA A 119 -5.73 -0.49 0.25
CA ALA A 119 -6.40 0.75 -0.12
C ALA A 119 -7.57 0.53 -1.08
N GLU A 120 -7.44 -0.40 -2.03
CA GLU A 120 -8.50 -0.77 -2.96
C GLU A 120 -9.66 -1.47 -2.25
N VAL A 121 -9.38 -2.49 -1.43
CA VAL A 121 -10.39 -3.26 -0.68
C VAL A 121 -11.17 -2.36 0.27
N LEU A 122 -10.46 -1.51 1.02
CA LEU A 122 -11.08 -0.61 2.00
C LEU A 122 -11.62 0.68 1.37
N ASN A 123 -11.33 0.94 0.10
CA ASN A 123 -11.60 2.18 -0.60
C ASN A 123 -11.17 3.42 0.21
N ARG A 124 -10.02 3.34 0.88
CA ARG A 124 -9.50 4.36 1.79
C ARG A 124 -8.00 4.56 1.60
N PRO A 125 -7.45 5.78 1.80
CA PRO A 125 -6.02 6.00 1.75
C PRO A 125 -5.30 5.25 2.88
N ILE A 126 -4.19 4.58 2.57
CA ILE A 126 -3.40 3.79 3.52
C ILE A 126 -1.97 4.33 3.58
N ALA A 127 -1.42 4.45 4.79
CA ALA A 127 0.02 4.59 5.01
C ALA A 127 0.64 3.26 5.42
N ILE A 128 1.82 2.97 4.90
CA ILE A 128 2.73 1.99 5.50
C ILE A 128 3.37 2.69 6.70
N GLN A 129 3.06 2.20 7.91
CA GLN A 129 3.70 2.70 9.13
C GLN A 129 5.09 2.09 9.31
N ASP A 130 5.21 0.79 9.02
CA ASP A 130 6.43 0.04 9.25
C ASP A 130 6.44 -1.26 8.44
N GLU A 131 7.64 -1.73 8.12
CA GLU A 131 7.88 -3.07 7.61
C GLU A 131 9.02 -3.74 8.38
N ALA A 132 8.80 -4.98 8.81
CA ALA A 132 9.79 -5.74 9.57
C ALA A 132 9.89 -7.16 9.04
N ARG A 133 11.08 -7.76 9.18
CA ARG A 133 11.27 -9.19 8.91
C ARG A 133 11.20 -9.97 10.21
N ASP A 134 10.40 -11.02 10.22
CA ASP A 134 10.29 -11.93 11.36
C ASP A 134 10.21 -13.38 10.86
N ARG A 135 11.22 -14.19 11.22
CA ARG A 135 11.29 -15.64 10.96
C ARG A 135 10.89 -16.04 9.53
N GLY A 136 11.40 -15.33 8.52
CA GLY A 136 11.12 -15.62 7.11
C GLY A 136 9.78 -15.11 6.58
N ALA A 137 9.06 -14.33 7.38
CA ALA A 137 7.90 -13.56 6.95
C ALA A 137 8.23 -12.05 6.90
N LEU A 138 7.51 -11.34 6.03
CA LEU A 138 7.45 -9.88 6.02
C LEU A 138 6.21 -9.45 6.80
N LEU A 139 6.41 -8.65 7.84
CA LEU A 139 5.34 -8.00 8.59
C LEU A 139 5.19 -6.57 8.05
N VAL A 140 4.00 -6.23 7.59
CA VAL A 140 3.65 -4.90 7.10
C VAL A 140 2.59 -4.33 8.03
N ARG A 141 2.86 -3.17 8.62
CA ARG A 141 1.90 -2.45 9.47
C ARG A 141 1.31 -1.29 8.70
N LEU A 142 -0.01 -1.32 8.55
CA LEU A 142 -0.75 -0.35 7.77
C LEU A 142 -1.66 0.49 8.67
N ARG A 143 -1.73 1.78 8.38
CA ARG A 143 -2.67 2.70 9.03
C ARG A 143 -3.59 3.30 7.98
N VAL A 144 -4.88 3.25 8.25
CA VAL A 144 -5.87 3.95 7.43
C VAL A 144 -5.80 5.45 7.72
N LEU A 145 -5.76 6.26 6.67
CA LEU A 145 -5.63 7.71 6.77
C LEU A 145 -6.97 8.37 6.38
N GLY A 146 -7.47 9.25 7.25
CA GLY A 146 -8.75 9.95 7.09
C GLY A 146 -9.91 9.28 7.83
N ASN A 147 -10.97 10.02 8.13
CA ASN A 147 -12.18 9.49 8.75
C ASN A 147 -13.15 8.95 7.70
N ALA A 148 -13.96 7.96 8.10
CA ALA A 148 -15.08 7.46 7.32
C ALA A 148 -16.12 8.56 7.05
#